data_AF-A0A1E1WK16-F1
#
_entry.id   AF-A0A1E1WK16-F1
#
_cell.length_a   1.000
_cell.length_b   1.000
_cell.length_c   1.000
_cell.angle_alpha   90.00
_cell.angle_beta   90.00
_cell.angle_gamma   90.00
#
_symmetry.space_group_name_H-M   'P 1'
#
loop_
_entity.id
_entity.type
_entity.pdbx_description
1 polymer ?
#
loop_
_entity_poly.entity_id
_entity_poly.type
_entity_poly.pdbx_seq_one_letter_code
_entity_poly.pdbx_strand_id
1 'polypeptide(L)'
;DRRDDPSCLATDDAIIKEHKLKVFAGSRVCFVGFPEDETQHMAEVLASNGGATCPLDDPDCTHVVVDEHNTVVAPECSARVHVVKAEWFWASVQNEEAQDERDYLFKDYLDELSRRSSVGGAGAGAGGQEEAGGAGAAAA
;
A
#
# COMPACT_ATOMS: atom_id res chain seq x y z
N ASP A 1 -26.85 7.97 29.37
CA ASP A 1 -27.52 8.76 30.42
C ASP A 1 -26.56 9.06 31.58
N ARG A 2 -25.45 9.77 31.28
CA ARG A 2 -24.40 10.17 32.25
C ARG A 2 -23.98 11.64 32.10
N ARG A 3 -24.73 12.41 31.29
CA ARG A 3 -24.36 13.77 30.89
C ARG A 3 -24.39 14.77 32.05
N ASP A 4 -25.27 14.52 33.02
CA ASP A 4 -25.50 15.41 34.17
C ASP A 4 -24.74 14.96 35.42
N ASP A 5 -23.89 13.93 35.32
CA ASP A 5 -23.01 13.50 36.41
C ASP A 5 -21.72 14.33 36.38
N PRO A 6 -21.48 15.22 37.36
CA PRO A 6 -20.29 16.08 37.40
C PRO A 6 -18.98 15.32 37.63
N SER A 7 -19.03 14.04 37.96
CA SER A 7 -17.85 13.16 38.07
C SER A 7 -17.50 12.44 36.76
N CYS A 8 -18.36 12.53 35.74
CA CYS A 8 -18.20 11.89 34.44
C CYS A 8 -17.59 12.88 33.45
N LEU A 9 -16.31 12.69 33.11
CA LEU A 9 -15.65 13.54 32.11
C LEU A 9 -15.63 12.80 30.77
N ALA A 10 -16.03 13.47 29.69
CA ALA A 10 -16.00 12.88 28.34
C ALA A 10 -14.58 12.47 27.89
N THR A 11 -13.55 13.01 28.55
CA THR A 11 -12.14 12.65 28.35
C THR A 11 -11.68 11.44 29.17
N ASP A 12 -12.57 10.83 29.97
CA ASP A 12 -12.23 9.64 30.73
C ASP A 12 -11.86 8.49 29.76
N ASP A 13 -10.69 7.90 29.97
CA ASP A 13 -10.18 6.81 29.12
C ASP A 13 -11.16 5.66 28.97
N ALA A 14 -11.96 5.38 29.99
CA ALA A 14 -13.00 4.36 29.94
C ALA A 14 -14.11 4.70 28.91
N ILE A 15 -14.54 5.96 28.86
CA ILE A 15 -15.58 6.43 27.92
C ILE A 15 -15.00 6.53 26.50
N ILE A 16 -13.78 7.05 26.36
CA ILE A 16 -13.09 7.10 25.07
C ILE A 16 -12.92 5.69 24.50
N LYS A 17 -12.44 4.74 25.31
CA LYS A 17 -12.21 3.36 24.87
C LYS A 17 -13.50 2.64 24.48
N GLU A 18 -14.60 2.92 25.18
CA GLU A 18 -15.92 2.33 24.87
C GLU A 18 -16.47 2.80 23.51
N HIS A 19 -16.15 4.05 23.11
CA HIS A 19 -16.68 4.66 21.90
C HIS A 19 -15.65 4.86 20.77
N LYS A 20 -14.40 4.40 20.97
CA LYS A 20 -13.36 4.46 19.93
C LYS A 20 -13.79 3.61 18.74
N LEU A 21 -13.93 4.24 17.58
CA LEU A 21 -14.18 3.52 16.34
C LEU A 21 -13.01 2.58 16.02
N LYS A 22 -13.32 1.43 15.43
CA LYS A 22 -12.29 0.56 14.89
C LYS A 22 -11.60 1.23 13.71
N VAL A 23 -10.35 0.84 13.48
CA VAL A 23 -9.46 1.39 12.44
C VAL A 23 -10.15 1.53 11.09
N PHE A 24 -10.89 0.52 10.66
CA PHE A 24 -11.53 0.48 9.34
C PHE A 24 -13.06 0.61 9.41
N ALA A 25 -13.60 1.19 10.48
CA ALA A 25 -15.04 1.37 10.62
C ALA A 25 -15.62 2.18 9.43
N GLY A 26 -16.45 1.52 8.62
CA GLY A 26 -17.07 2.11 7.42
C GLY A 26 -16.22 2.04 6.16
N SER A 27 -15.01 1.48 6.21
CA SER A 27 -14.15 1.31 5.04
C SER A 27 -14.59 0.10 4.19
N ARG A 28 -14.68 0.32 2.88
CA ARG A 28 -14.90 -0.71 1.86
C ARG A 28 -13.61 -0.85 1.06
N VAL A 29 -12.96 -2.00 1.16
CA VAL A 29 -11.58 -2.18 0.66
C VAL A 29 -11.53 -3.27 -0.41
N CYS A 30 -10.85 -2.98 -1.52
CA CYS A 30 -10.50 -3.95 -2.55
C CYS A 30 -9.00 -4.25 -2.48
N PHE A 31 -8.61 -5.53 -2.55
CA PHE A 31 -7.21 -5.95 -2.57
C PHE A 31 -6.83 -6.37 -4.00
N VAL A 32 -5.70 -5.85 -4.51
CA VAL A 32 -5.24 -6.08 -5.89
C VAL A 32 -3.76 -6.46 -5.90
N GLY A 33 -3.41 -7.50 -6.67
CA GLY A 33 -2.02 -7.93 -6.85
C GLY A 33 -1.51 -8.94 -5.83
N PHE A 34 -2.37 -9.39 -4.91
CA PHE A 34 -2.04 -10.41 -3.89
C PHE A 34 -2.50 -11.80 -4.33
N PRO A 35 -1.83 -12.88 -3.89
CA PRO A 35 -2.34 -14.23 -4.04
C PRO A 35 -3.61 -14.46 -3.20
N GLU A 36 -4.38 -15.49 -3.54
CA GLU A 36 -5.71 -15.72 -2.95
C GLU A 36 -5.66 -16.01 -1.45
N ASP A 37 -4.66 -16.77 -1.00
CA ASP A 37 -4.44 -17.10 0.41
C ASP A 37 -4.09 -15.86 1.24
N GLU A 38 -3.26 -14.97 0.71
CA GLU A 38 -2.94 -13.69 1.35
C GLU A 38 -4.16 -12.77 1.38
N THR A 39 -4.88 -12.67 0.26
CA THR A 39 -6.11 -11.87 0.16
C THR A 39 -7.15 -12.30 1.19
N GLN A 40 -7.32 -13.62 1.38
CA GLN A 40 -8.22 -14.17 2.39
C GLN A 40 -7.80 -13.76 3.80
N HIS A 41 -6.50 -13.84 4.12
CA HIS A 41 -6.00 -13.40 5.42
C HIS A 41 -6.22 -11.89 5.64
N MET A 42 -5.91 -11.07 4.64
CA MET A 42 -6.12 -9.61 4.71
C MET A 42 -7.61 -9.28 4.91
N ALA A 43 -8.51 -10.01 4.25
CA ALA A 43 -9.95 -9.86 4.42
C ALA A 43 -10.41 -10.16 5.86
N GLU A 44 -9.87 -11.20 6.49
CA GLU A 44 -10.16 -11.54 7.89
C GLU A 44 -9.66 -10.47 8.86
N VAL A 45 -8.45 -9.95 8.62
CA VAL A 45 -7.88 -8.85 9.41
C VAL A 45 -8.72 -7.58 9.26
N LEU A 46 -9.12 -7.23 8.03
CA LEU A 46 -9.99 -6.09 7.73
C LEU A 46 -11.33 -6.19 8.47
N ALA A 47 -11.99 -7.35 8.38
CA ALA A 47 -13.27 -7.61 9.04
C ALA A 47 -13.15 -7.51 10.57
N SER A 48 -12.07 -8.06 11.14
CA SER A 48 -11.78 -7.97 12.57
C SER A 48 -11.64 -6.52 13.04
N ASN A 49 -11.09 -5.67 12.17
CA ASN A 49 -10.87 -4.23 12.38
C ASN A 49 -12.03 -3.34 11.88
N GLY A 50 -13.21 -3.93 11.59
CA GLY A 50 -14.45 -3.18 11.35
C GLY A 50 -14.67 -2.69 9.93
N GLY A 51 -13.82 -3.09 8.98
CA GLY A 51 -14.03 -2.84 7.56
C GLY A 51 -14.69 -4.01 6.85
N ALA A 52 -14.92 -3.86 5.55
CA ALA A 52 -15.45 -4.93 4.71
C ALA A 52 -14.76 -4.94 3.34
N THR A 53 -14.58 -6.13 2.78
CA THR A 53 -14.08 -6.25 1.41
C THR A 53 -15.14 -5.86 0.39
N CYS A 54 -14.71 -5.39 -0.76
CA CYS A 54 -15.59 -5.12 -1.90
C CYS A 54 -14.88 -5.39 -3.24
N PRO A 55 -15.67 -5.61 -4.32
CA PRO A 55 -15.16 -5.56 -5.68
C PRO A 55 -14.57 -4.19 -6.05
N LEU A 56 -13.73 -4.16 -7.10
CA LEU A 56 -13.10 -2.93 -7.60
C LEU A 56 -14.12 -1.95 -8.20
N ASP A 57 -15.20 -2.46 -8.79
CA ASP A 57 -16.27 -1.72 -9.44
C ASP A 57 -17.41 -1.33 -8.47
N ASP A 58 -17.26 -1.64 -7.19
CA ASP A 58 -18.25 -1.28 -6.17
C ASP A 58 -18.30 0.26 -5.99
N PRO A 59 -19.48 0.90 -6.14
CA PRO A 59 -19.61 2.34 -5.99
C PRO A 59 -19.31 2.85 -4.58
N ASP A 60 -19.42 1.97 -3.58
CA ASP A 60 -19.14 2.28 -2.18
C ASP A 60 -17.68 1.96 -1.80
N CYS A 61 -16.86 1.45 -2.74
CA CYS A 61 -15.43 1.22 -2.53
C CYS A 61 -14.77 2.53 -2.06
N THR A 62 -14.04 2.48 -0.95
CA THR A 62 -13.31 3.65 -0.42
C THR A 62 -11.82 3.53 -0.67
N HIS A 63 -11.27 2.31 -0.64
CA HIS A 63 -9.83 2.07 -0.80
C HIS A 63 -9.56 0.88 -1.72
N VAL A 64 -8.52 1.01 -2.54
CA VAL A 64 -7.90 -0.11 -3.25
C VAL A 64 -6.48 -0.24 -2.73
N VAL A 65 -6.22 -1.34 -2.03
CA VAL A 65 -4.90 -1.69 -1.51
C VAL A 65 -4.21 -2.55 -2.55
N VAL A 66 -3.01 -2.13 -2.95
CA VAL A 66 -2.26 -2.71 -4.06
C VAL A 66 -0.96 -3.32 -3.56
N ASP A 67 -0.62 -4.51 -4.05
CA ASP A 67 0.74 -5.03 -3.99
C ASP A 67 1.58 -4.35 -5.08
N GLU A 68 2.44 -3.42 -4.68
CA GLU A 68 3.31 -2.68 -5.60
C GLU A 68 4.36 -3.54 -6.32
N HIS A 69 4.65 -4.75 -5.84
CA HIS A 69 5.62 -5.65 -6.47
C HIS A 69 5.00 -6.45 -7.62
N ASN A 70 3.69 -6.73 -7.53
CA ASN A 70 2.95 -7.51 -8.52
C ASN A 70 2.11 -6.65 -9.46
N THR A 71 1.91 -5.37 -9.12
CA THR A 71 1.10 -4.42 -9.88
C THR A 71 1.97 -3.31 -10.42
N VAL A 72 1.99 -3.13 -11.74
CA VAL A 72 2.80 -2.09 -12.42
C VAL A 72 1.97 -0.99 -13.06
N VAL A 73 0.64 -1.13 -13.04
CA VAL A 73 -0.32 -0.15 -13.57
C VAL A 73 -1.39 0.08 -12.50
N ALA A 74 -1.75 1.33 -12.27
CA ALA A 74 -2.81 1.66 -11.33
C ALA A 74 -4.15 1.05 -11.79
N PRO A 75 -4.91 0.38 -10.90
CA PRO A 75 -6.23 -0.14 -11.25
C PRO A 75 -7.18 0.99 -11.64
N GLU A 76 -8.05 0.73 -12.63
CA GLU A 76 -9.07 1.68 -13.05
C GLU A 76 -10.22 1.67 -12.04
N CYS A 77 -10.31 2.73 -11.22
CA CYS A 77 -11.37 2.92 -10.24
C CYS A 77 -11.90 4.36 -10.27
N SER A 78 -12.97 4.61 -9.51
CA SER A 78 -13.51 5.96 -9.34
C SER A 78 -12.46 6.92 -8.77
N ALA A 79 -12.44 8.17 -9.22
CA ALA A 79 -11.50 9.20 -8.75
C ALA A 79 -11.63 9.56 -7.26
N ARG A 80 -12.69 9.08 -6.59
CA ARG A 80 -12.90 9.23 -5.14
C ARG A 80 -12.24 8.12 -4.32
N VAL A 81 -11.81 7.04 -4.97
CA VAL A 81 -11.22 5.87 -4.31
C VAL A 81 -9.73 6.14 -4.08
N HIS A 82 -9.26 5.85 -2.88
CA HIS A 82 -7.85 5.96 -2.55
C HIS A 82 -7.12 4.69 -2.99
N VAL A 83 -6.18 4.83 -3.93
CA VAL A 83 -5.32 3.72 -4.38
C VAL A 83 -4.00 3.80 -3.61
N VAL A 84 -3.82 2.87 -2.67
CA VAL A 84 -2.73 2.88 -1.68
C VAL A 84 -1.91 1.59 -1.75
N LYS A 85 -0.67 1.66 -1.29
CA LYS A 85 0.22 0.50 -1.09
C LYS A 85 -0.27 -0.41 0.03
N ALA A 86 0.18 -1.67 0.03
CA ALA A 86 -0.04 -2.63 1.11
C ALA A 86 0.35 -2.09 2.50
N GLU A 87 1.40 -1.27 2.54
CA GLU A 87 1.93 -0.63 3.75
C GLU A 87 0.88 0.18 4.52
N TRP A 88 -0.02 0.89 3.83
CA TRP A 88 -1.09 1.66 4.48
C TRP A 88 -1.98 0.76 5.36
N PHE A 89 -2.34 -0.42 4.85
CA PHE A 89 -3.21 -1.36 5.54
C PHE A 89 -2.53 -1.87 6.81
N TRP A 90 -1.29 -2.33 6.70
CA TRP A 90 -0.55 -2.89 7.82
C TRP A 90 -0.16 -1.84 8.86
N ALA A 91 0.25 -0.64 8.43
CA ALA A 91 0.50 0.47 9.34
C ALA A 91 -0.78 0.87 10.10
N SER A 92 -1.94 0.87 9.41
CA SER A 92 -3.22 1.18 10.06
C SER A 92 -3.62 0.14 11.11
N VAL A 93 -3.43 -1.15 10.79
CA VAL A 93 -3.67 -2.24 11.75
C VAL A 93 -2.72 -2.14 12.94
N GLN A 94 -1.42 -1.96 12.68
CA GLN A 94 -0.39 -1.94 13.71
C GLN A 94 -0.53 -0.77 14.67
N ASN A 95 -0.90 0.41 14.17
CA ASN A 95 -1.05 1.62 14.97
C ASN A 95 -2.45 1.77 15.60
N GLU A 96 -3.38 0.85 15.29
CA GLU A 96 -4.79 0.94 15.68
C GLU A 96 -5.44 2.29 15.31
N GLU A 97 -5.06 2.84 14.15
CA GLU A 97 -5.47 4.14 13.63
C GLU A 97 -5.43 4.15 12.10
N ALA A 98 -6.47 4.69 11.46
CA ALA A 98 -6.47 4.85 10.00
C ALA A 98 -5.37 5.84 9.60
N GLN A 99 -4.37 5.37 8.86
CA GLN A 99 -3.28 6.23 8.39
C GLN A 99 -3.76 7.17 7.27
N ASP A 100 -3.13 8.35 7.14
CA ASP A 100 -3.41 9.28 6.03
C ASP A 100 -3.00 8.63 4.71
N GLU A 101 -3.93 8.48 3.78
CA GLU A 101 -3.72 7.80 2.51
C GLU A 101 -2.66 8.51 1.64
N ARG A 102 -2.48 9.83 1.85
CA ARG A 102 -1.55 10.67 1.09
C ARG A 102 -0.09 10.25 1.24
N ASP A 103 0.26 9.62 2.35
CA ASP A 103 1.62 9.15 2.61
C ASP A 103 1.90 7.77 1.98
N TYR A 104 0.88 7.12 1.44
CA TYR A 104 0.94 5.74 0.95
C TYR A 104 0.36 5.55 -0.46
N LEU A 105 0.19 6.63 -1.22
CA LEU A 105 -0.40 6.56 -2.56
C LEU A 105 0.45 5.68 -3.49
N PHE A 106 -0.21 4.74 -4.17
CA PHE A 106 0.44 3.88 -5.15
C PHE A 106 0.96 4.67 -6.36
N LYS A 107 0.28 5.79 -6.70
CA LYS A 107 0.71 6.69 -7.77
C LYS A 107 2.11 7.25 -7.54
N ASP A 108 2.42 7.65 -6.31
CA ASP A 108 3.71 8.26 -5.98
C ASP A 108 4.84 7.23 -6.14
N TYR A 109 4.58 5.97 -5.79
CA TYR A 109 5.49 4.85 -6.07
C TYR A 109 5.76 4.68 -7.57
N LEU A 110 4.73 4.72 -8.43
CA LEU A 110 4.91 4.63 -9.88
C LEU A 110 5.73 5.81 -10.44
N ASP A 111 5.46 7.03 -9.96
CA ASP A 111 6.20 8.22 -10.35
C ASP A 111 7.68 8.12 -9.94
N GLU A 112 7.98 7.59 -8.76
CA GLU A 112 9.34 7.32 -8.29
C GLU A 112 10.07 6.24 -9.12
N LEU A 113 9.40 5.14 -9.46
CA LEU A 113 9.96 4.11 -10.34
C LEU A 113 10.34 4.68 -11.70
N SER A 114 9.47 5.52 -12.28
CA SER A 114 9.72 6.21 -13.56
C SER A 114 10.93 7.15 -13.49
N ARG A 115 11.04 7.93 -12.40
CA ARG A 115 12.22 8.79 -12.15
C ARG A 115 13.51 8.00 -12.03
N ARG A 116 13.48 6.87 -11.32
CA ARG A 116 14.66 6.01 -11.17
C ARG A 116 15.07 5.34 -12.49
N SER A 117 14.10 4.96 -13.31
CA SER A 117 14.34 4.38 -14.64
C SER A 117 14.98 5.39 -15.61
N SER A 118 14.60 6.67 -15.52
CA SER A 118 15.11 7.74 -16.39
C SER A 118 16.54 8.22 -16.05
N VAL A 119 17.03 7.98 -14.83
CA VAL A 119 18.41 8.35 -14.43
C VAL A 119 19.46 7.32 -14.91
N GLY A 120 19.04 6.19 -15.48
CA GLY A 120 19.94 5.16 -16.06
C GLY A 120 20.50 5.47 -17.46
N GLY A 121 20.19 6.63 -18.04
CA GLY A 121 20.49 6.97 -19.44
C GLY A 121 21.44 8.17 -19.62
N ALA A 122 22.66 8.11 -19.09
CA ALA A 122 23.71 9.04 -19.48
C ALA A 122 25.09 8.36 -19.48
N GLY A 123 25.53 7.90 -20.65
CA GLY A 123 26.89 7.39 -20.85
C GLY A 123 27.13 6.48 -22.06
N ALA A 124 26.78 6.91 -23.28
CA ALA A 124 27.41 6.43 -24.52
C ALA A 124 28.34 7.57 -25.02
N GLY A 125 29.56 7.39 -25.51
CA GLY A 125 30.37 6.24 -25.90
C GLY A 125 31.71 6.71 -26.52
N ALA A 126 32.27 5.86 -27.39
CA ALA A 126 33.53 5.99 -28.17
C ALA A 126 34.79 5.43 -27.47
N GLY A 127 35.54 4.48 -28.01
CA GLY A 127 35.54 3.80 -29.31
C GLY A 127 36.86 3.01 -29.45
N GLY A 128 36.93 2.02 -30.33
CA GLY A 128 38.19 1.35 -30.69
C GLY A 128 38.04 -0.16 -30.88
N GLN A 129 38.22 -0.59 -32.12
CA GLN A 129 37.94 -1.88 -32.73
C GLN A 129 39.20 -2.77 -32.81
N GLU A 130 38.99 -4.09 -33.01
CA GLU A 130 39.91 -5.08 -33.66
C GLU A 130 41.22 -5.48 -32.91
N GLU A 131 41.79 -6.69 -33.00
CA GLU A 131 41.48 -7.96 -33.69
C GLU A 131 42.33 -9.09 -33.03
N ALA A 132 41.91 -10.33 -33.31
CA ALA A 132 42.55 -11.65 -33.26
C ALA A 132 44.02 -11.87 -32.81
N GLY A 133 44.26 -13.02 -32.17
CA GLY A 133 45.49 -13.79 -32.41
C GLY A 133 45.94 -14.77 -31.31
N GLY A 134 45.72 -16.07 -31.53
CA GLY A 134 46.80 -17.06 -31.46
C GLY A 134 47.12 -17.77 -30.13
N ALA A 135 47.15 -19.10 -30.23
CA ALA A 135 47.49 -20.09 -29.22
C ALA A 135 48.95 -20.07 -28.70
N GLY A 136 49.20 -20.77 -27.59
CA GLY A 136 50.48 -21.49 -27.40
C GLY A 136 51.09 -21.51 -25.99
N ALA A 137 50.91 -22.65 -25.32
CA ALA A 137 51.92 -23.47 -24.62
C ALA A 137 52.99 -22.89 -23.63
N ALA A 138 53.14 -23.69 -22.56
CA ALA A 138 54.39 -24.15 -21.93
C ALA A 138 55.06 -23.34 -20.79
N ALA A 139 55.12 -24.04 -19.65
CA ALA A 139 56.28 -24.30 -18.78
C ALA A 139 57.09 -23.12 -18.21
N ALA A 140 57.10 -23.04 -16.87
CA ALA A 140 58.30 -23.19 -16.04
C ALA A 140 57.88 -23.55 -14.61
#